data_AF-A0A7Y3BB81-F1
#
_entry.id   AF-A0A7Y3BB81-F1
#
_cell.length_a   1.000
_cell.length_b   1.000
_cell.length_c   1.000
_cell.angle_alpha   90.00
_cell.angle_beta   90.00
_cell.angle_gamma   90.00
#
_symmetry.space_group_name_H-M   'P 1'
#
loop_
_entity.id
_entity.type
_entity.pdbx_description
1 polymer ?
#
loop_
_entity_poly.entity_id
_entity_poly.type
_entity_poly.pdbx_seq_one_letter_code
_entity_poly.pdbx_strand_id
1 'polypeptide(L)'
;MKKLILLISISFLLVGCKSTQKAVVPNTVVISNPIKANIDLTKVVDDKVPVTIDPGKFNQDLIVFRLPKVIQGTYSLSNFGKYIEGLKAFDYNGAELEVSKIDDNSWSIQNATNFDKLTYLVNDTFDQEVMG
;
A
#
# COMPACT_ATOMS: atom_id res chain seq x y z
N MET A 1 40.17 -51.17 14.29
CA MET A 1 39.24 -50.31 15.06
C MET A 1 39.68 -48.84 15.13
N LYS A 2 40.96 -48.51 15.39
CA LYS A 2 41.44 -47.11 15.43
C LYS A 2 41.23 -46.30 14.14
N LYS A 3 41.39 -46.92 12.96
CA LYS A 3 41.15 -46.25 11.66
C LYS A 3 39.66 -46.00 11.36
N LEU A 4 38.76 -46.81 11.94
CA LEU A 4 37.31 -46.67 11.77
C LEU A 4 36.76 -45.52 12.62
N ILE A 5 37.29 -45.33 13.84
CA ILE A 5 36.95 -44.21 14.72
C ILE A 5 37.41 -42.87 14.11
N LEU A 6 38.57 -42.86 13.44
CA LEU A 6 39.09 -41.67 12.76
C LEU A 6 38.22 -41.22 11.57
N LEU A 7 37.67 -42.19 10.81
CA LEU A 7 36.76 -41.91 9.69
C LEU A 7 35.40 -41.36 10.14
N ILE A 8 34.88 -41.83 11.27
CA ILE A 8 33.61 -41.36 11.83
C ILE A 8 33.75 -39.93 12.39
N SER A 9 34.90 -39.61 13.00
CA SER A 9 35.22 -38.26 13.49
C SER A 9 35.31 -37.21 12.37
N ILE A 10 35.93 -37.57 11.24
CA ILE A 10 36.04 -36.68 10.06
C ILE A 10 34.68 -36.43 9.38
N SER A 11 33.78 -37.42 9.41
CA SER A 11 32.45 -37.26 8.82
C SER A 11 31.56 -36.32 9.64
N PHE A 12 31.80 -36.17 10.95
CA PHE A 12 31.04 -35.27 11.82
C PHE A 12 31.42 -33.79 11.64
N LEU A 13 32.65 -33.51 11.18
CA LEU A 13 33.13 -32.15 10.91
C LEU A 13 32.49 -31.51 9.66
N LEU A 14 31.93 -32.30 8.75
CA LEU A 14 31.30 -31.82 7.51
C LEU A 14 29.82 -31.42 7.68
N VAL A 15 29.20 -31.67 8.84
CA VAL A 15 27.80 -31.32 9.13
C VAL A 15 27.68 -29.94 9.82
N GLY A 16 28.81 -29.32 10.16
CA GLY A 16 28.87 -28.16 11.07
C GLY A 16 28.69 -26.76 10.48
N CYS A 17 28.52 -26.58 9.16
CA CYS A 17 28.44 -25.23 8.59
C CYS A 17 27.12 -24.98 7.85
N LYS A 18 26.03 -24.85 8.61
CA LYS A 18 24.94 -23.97 8.18
C LYS A 18 25.40 -22.55 8.48
N SER A 19 26.00 -21.90 7.48
CA SER A 19 26.24 -20.47 7.50
C SER A 19 24.95 -19.77 7.93
N THR A 20 25.03 -18.97 9.00
CA THR A 20 23.96 -18.06 9.39
C THR A 20 23.81 -17.07 8.24
N GLN A 21 22.92 -17.37 7.30
CA GLN A 21 22.45 -16.38 6.36
C GLN A 21 21.72 -15.34 7.22
N LYS A 22 22.43 -14.30 7.65
CA LYS A 22 21.79 -13.03 7.96
C LYS A 22 20.95 -12.75 6.73
N ALA A 23 19.62 -12.79 6.88
CA ALA A 23 18.73 -12.27 5.90
C ALA A 23 19.24 -10.85 5.62
N VAL A 24 19.90 -10.68 4.48
CA VAL A 24 20.05 -9.38 3.86
C VAL A 24 18.61 -8.92 3.77
N VAL A 25 18.20 -8.00 4.64
CA VAL A 25 16.97 -7.24 4.45
C VAL A 25 17.28 -6.48 3.18
N PRO A 26 16.87 -6.97 2.01
CA PRO A 26 17.17 -6.22 0.83
C PRO A 26 16.22 -5.02 0.95
N ASN A 27 16.68 -3.84 0.59
CA ASN A 27 15.83 -2.66 0.45
C ASN A 27 14.83 -2.84 -0.73
N THR A 28 14.20 -4.01 -0.84
CA THR A 28 13.38 -4.50 -1.96
C THR A 28 12.00 -4.95 -1.52
N VAL A 29 11.56 -4.64 -0.29
CA VAL A 29 10.15 -4.86 0.10
C VAL A 29 9.20 -4.11 -0.85
N VAL A 30 9.68 -3.03 -1.48
CA VAL A 30 8.89 -2.22 -2.43
C VAL A 30 8.84 -2.82 -3.85
N ILE A 31 9.75 -3.71 -4.25
CA ILE A 31 9.77 -4.27 -5.62
C ILE A 31 8.94 -5.56 -5.73
N SER A 32 8.80 -6.31 -4.63
CA SER A 32 8.04 -7.58 -4.64
C SER A 32 6.53 -7.41 -4.44
N ASN A 33 6.05 -6.24 -4.02
CA ASN A 33 4.62 -5.95 -3.84
C ASN A 33 4.29 -4.56 -4.40
N PRO A 34 3.96 -4.45 -5.69
CA PRO A 34 3.56 -3.17 -6.28
C PRO A 34 2.23 -2.70 -5.68
N ILE A 35 2.04 -1.38 -5.63
CA ILE A 35 0.73 -0.78 -5.34
C ILE A 35 -0.21 -1.15 -6.48
N LYS A 36 -1.29 -1.86 -6.17
CA LYS A 36 -2.34 -2.21 -7.13
C LYS A 36 -3.39 -1.10 -7.11
N ALA A 37 -3.58 -0.47 -8.25
CA ALA A 37 -4.68 0.45 -8.48
C ALA A 37 -5.68 -0.19 -9.46
N ASN A 38 -6.95 -0.16 -9.11
CA ASN A 38 -8.04 -0.61 -9.97
C ASN A 38 -9.03 0.53 -10.18
N ILE A 39 -9.40 0.76 -11.45
CA ILE A 39 -10.40 1.72 -11.88
C ILE A 39 -11.45 0.93 -12.66
N ASP A 40 -12.69 0.94 -12.20
CA ASP A 40 -13.76 0.14 -12.80
C ASP A 40 -14.73 1.02 -13.58
N LEU A 41 -14.46 1.18 -14.89
CA LEU A 41 -15.29 1.95 -15.81
C LEU A 41 -16.62 1.27 -16.15
N THR A 42 -16.84 0.02 -15.72
CA THR A 42 -18.12 -0.67 -15.94
C THR A 42 -19.14 -0.41 -14.84
N LYS A 43 -18.71 0.22 -13.73
CA LYS A 43 -19.53 0.53 -12.55
C LYS A 43 -19.65 2.03 -12.29
N VAL A 44 -19.65 2.82 -13.34
CA VAL A 44 -19.90 4.25 -13.24
C VAL A 44 -21.37 4.46 -12.87
N VAL A 45 -21.61 5.22 -11.80
CA VAL A 45 -22.93 5.61 -11.32
C VAL A 45 -22.88 7.10 -11.02
N ASP A 46 -23.85 7.86 -11.50
CA ASP A 46 -23.91 9.32 -11.34
C ASP A 46 -22.58 10.02 -11.71
N ASP A 47 -22.03 9.63 -12.86
CA ASP A 47 -20.73 10.10 -13.41
C ASP A 47 -19.53 9.97 -12.46
N LYS A 48 -19.64 9.08 -11.47
CA LYS A 48 -18.57 8.77 -10.52
C LYS A 48 -17.94 7.42 -10.81
N VAL A 49 -16.62 7.43 -10.94
CA VAL A 49 -15.82 6.23 -11.20
C VAL A 49 -15.31 5.64 -9.89
N PRO A 50 -15.61 4.37 -9.58
CA PRO A 50 -15.05 3.69 -8.42
C PRO A 50 -13.57 3.33 -8.64
N VAL A 51 -12.77 3.62 -7.61
CA VAL A 51 -11.33 3.33 -7.57
C VAL A 51 -11.00 2.55 -6.30
N THR A 52 -10.13 1.56 -6.43
CA THR A 52 -9.57 0.79 -5.31
C THR A 52 -8.05 0.81 -5.35
N ILE A 53 -7.41 1.08 -4.22
CA ILE A 53 -5.96 1.09 -4.06
C ILE A 53 -5.56 0.09 -2.95
N ASP A 54 -4.74 -0.89 -3.31
CA ASP A 54 -4.09 -1.86 -2.42
C ASP A 54 -2.57 -1.63 -2.48
N PRO A 55 -1.97 -0.96 -1.48
CA PRO A 55 -0.53 -0.71 -1.42
C PRO A 55 0.25 -1.86 -0.77
N GLY A 56 -0.41 -2.94 -0.38
CA GLY A 56 0.18 -4.01 0.42
C GLY A 56 0.37 -3.65 1.90
N LYS A 57 1.21 -4.43 2.58
CA LYS A 57 1.36 -4.36 4.04
C LYS A 57 2.23 -3.18 4.49
N PHE A 58 1.78 -2.49 5.52
CA PHE A 58 2.58 -1.49 6.24
C PHE A 58 3.13 -2.05 7.56
N ASN A 59 4.29 -1.52 7.96
CA ASN A 59 4.87 -1.77 9.29
C ASN A 59 4.71 -0.55 10.23
N GLN A 60 4.01 0.49 9.76
CA GLN A 60 3.76 1.72 10.50
C GLN A 60 2.27 1.82 10.82
N ASP A 61 1.95 2.46 11.95
CA ASP A 61 0.58 2.51 12.46
C ASP A 61 -0.24 3.67 11.88
N LEU A 62 0.43 4.74 11.45
CA LEU A 62 -0.19 5.89 10.81
C LEU A 62 0.33 6.02 9.38
N ILE A 63 -0.58 6.06 8.41
CA ILE A 63 -0.25 6.38 7.02
C ILE A 63 -1.04 7.61 6.56
N VAL A 64 -0.55 8.26 5.51
CA VAL A 64 -1.25 9.37 4.87
C VAL A 64 -1.34 9.09 3.38
N PHE A 65 -2.57 8.94 2.89
CA PHE A 65 -2.87 8.88 1.47
C PHE A 65 -2.89 10.29 0.89
N ARG A 66 -2.26 10.48 -0.27
CA ARG A 66 -2.15 11.80 -0.92
C ARG A 66 -2.46 11.71 -2.40
N LEU A 67 -3.19 12.69 -2.88
CA LEU A 67 -3.33 12.95 -4.32
C LEU A 67 -2.53 14.18 -4.75
N PRO A 68 -2.13 14.25 -6.03
CA PRO A 68 -1.42 15.41 -6.54
C PRO A 68 -2.23 16.70 -6.36
N LYS A 69 -1.53 17.79 -6.08
CA LYS A 69 -2.09 19.15 -6.14
C LYS A 69 -1.89 19.81 -7.51
N VAL A 70 -0.83 19.40 -8.22
CA VAL A 70 -0.36 19.94 -9.50
C VAL A 70 0.16 18.80 -10.36
N ILE A 71 -0.06 18.87 -11.67
CA ILE A 71 0.56 17.98 -12.67
C ILE A 71 1.76 18.71 -13.29
N GLN A 72 2.83 17.97 -13.58
CA GLN A 72 4.02 18.55 -14.17
C GLN A 72 3.71 19.18 -15.54
N GLY A 73 4.25 20.36 -15.81
CA GLY A 73 3.97 21.12 -17.04
C GLY A 73 2.87 22.16 -16.91
N THR A 74 2.21 22.30 -15.75
CA THR A 74 1.34 23.44 -15.44
C THR A 74 1.77 24.15 -14.17
N TYR A 75 1.46 25.44 -14.10
CA TYR A 75 1.64 26.28 -12.90
C TYR A 75 0.34 26.44 -12.10
N SER A 76 -0.75 25.80 -12.54
CA SER A 76 -2.07 25.93 -11.91
C SER A 76 -2.27 24.92 -10.78
N LEU A 77 -2.62 25.42 -9.60
CA LEU A 77 -3.04 24.59 -8.48
C LEU A 77 -4.43 24.01 -8.78
N SER A 78 -4.55 22.69 -8.90
CA SER A 78 -5.81 22.03 -9.27
C SER A 78 -6.52 21.36 -8.09
N ASN A 79 -5.76 20.94 -7.06
CA ASN A 79 -6.26 20.18 -5.91
C ASN A 79 -7.13 18.99 -6.33
N PHE A 80 -6.54 17.97 -6.97
CA PHE A 80 -7.31 16.85 -7.54
C PHE A 80 -8.08 16.06 -6.49
N GLY A 81 -7.71 16.15 -5.21
CA GLY A 81 -8.49 15.53 -4.14
C GLY A 81 -9.90 16.10 -3.95
N LYS A 82 -10.23 17.26 -4.54
CA LYS A 82 -11.59 17.83 -4.51
C LYS A 82 -12.63 17.01 -5.29
N TYR A 83 -12.19 16.14 -6.19
CA TYR A 83 -13.06 15.24 -6.96
C TYR A 83 -13.27 13.90 -6.26
N ILE A 84 -12.69 13.70 -5.08
CA ILE A 84 -12.74 12.44 -4.36
C ILE A 84 -13.91 12.46 -3.38
N GLU A 85 -14.79 11.48 -3.55
CA GLU A 85 -15.96 11.28 -2.70
C GLU A 85 -15.90 9.92 -2.01
N GLY A 86 -16.43 9.86 -0.78
CA GLY A 86 -16.64 8.60 -0.06
C GLY A 86 -15.38 7.78 0.18
N LEU A 87 -14.22 8.40 0.42
CA LEU A 87 -12.99 7.67 0.70
C LEU A 87 -13.14 6.83 1.97
N LYS A 88 -12.94 5.53 1.83
CA LYS A 88 -13.00 4.54 2.90
C LYS A 88 -11.73 3.69 2.91
N ALA A 89 -11.28 3.31 4.10
CA ALA A 89 -10.17 2.40 4.31
C ALA A 89 -10.69 1.11 4.94
N PHE A 90 -10.12 -0.04 4.58
CA PHE A 90 -10.53 -1.34 5.08
C PHE A 90 -9.33 -2.14 5.59
N ASP A 91 -9.58 -2.95 6.62
CA ASP A 91 -8.63 -3.96 7.09
C ASP A 91 -8.70 -5.26 6.25
N TYR A 92 -7.82 -6.21 6.56
CA TYR A 92 -7.79 -7.52 5.90
C TYR A 92 -9.05 -8.38 6.13
N ASN A 93 -9.91 -8.01 7.09
CA ASN A 93 -11.18 -8.68 7.37
C ASN A 93 -12.37 -7.98 6.69
N GLY A 94 -12.14 -6.85 6.01
CA GLY A 94 -13.17 -6.02 5.39
C GLY A 94 -13.87 -5.06 6.35
N ALA A 95 -13.35 -4.87 7.56
CA ALA A 95 -13.86 -3.85 8.49
C ALA A 95 -13.33 -2.46 8.12
N GLU A 96 -14.18 -1.44 8.23
CA GLU A 96 -13.78 -0.05 7.97
C GLU A 96 -12.80 0.46 9.05
N LEU A 97 -11.72 1.10 8.60
CA LEU A 97 -10.73 1.78 9.44
C LEU A 97 -11.06 3.27 9.51
N GLU A 98 -10.63 3.91 10.61
CA GLU A 98 -10.81 5.35 10.78
C GLU A 98 -9.98 6.14 9.76
N VAL A 99 -10.66 7.01 9.01
CA VAL A 99 -10.06 7.91 8.03
C VAL A 99 -10.39 9.35 8.41
N SER A 100 -9.37 10.20 8.48
CA SER A 100 -9.55 11.63 8.72
C SER A 100 -9.00 12.44 7.55
N LYS A 101 -9.81 13.31 6.96
CA LYS A 101 -9.38 14.24 5.91
C LYS A 101 -8.54 15.37 6.54
N ILE A 102 -7.31 15.52 6.09
CA ILE A 102 -6.35 16.50 6.62
C ILE A 102 -6.46 17.82 5.84
N ASP A 103 -6.53 17.71 4.51
CA ASP A 103 -6.68 18.83 3.58
C ASP A 103 -7.39 18.35 2.29
N ASP A 104 -7.48 19.21 1.28
CA ASP A 104 -8.14 18.89 0.00
C ASP A 104 -7.59 17.63 -0.68
N ASN A 105 -6.33 17.27 -0.45
CA ASN A 105 -5.64 16.20 -1.18
C ASN A 105 -5.06 15.11 -0.27
N SER A 106 -5.30 15.15 1.04
CA SER A 106 -4.63 14.29 2.01
C SER A 106 -5.59 13.69 3.05
N TRP A 107 -5.41 12.41 3.34
CA TRP A 107 -6.19 11.66 4.34
C TRP A 107 -5.27 10.84 5.23
N SER A 108 -5.43 10.94 6.55
CA SER A 108 -4.74 10.07 7.51
C SER A 108 -5.55 8.82 7.81
N ILE A 109 -4.88 7.68 7.91
CA ILE A 109 -5.46 6.39 8.25
C ILE A 109 -4.68 5.83 9.43
N GLN A 110 -5.37 5.61 10.55
CA GLN A 110 -4.81 5.01 11.77
C GLN A 110 -4.87 3.48 11.68
N ASN A 111 -4.15 2.79 12.58
CA ASN A 111 -4.12 1.33 12.64
C ASN A 111 -3.64 0.67 11.33
N ALA A 112 -2.74 1.33 10.61
CA ALA A 112 -2.34 0.99 9.26
C ALA A 112 -1.56 -0.33 9.14
N THR A 113 -1.12 -0.90 10.26
CA THR A 113 -0.59 -2.27 10.31
C THR A 113 -1.64 -3.31 9.86
N ASN A 114 -2.93 -3.01 10.04
CA ASN A 114 -4.04 -3.85 9.60
C ASN A 114 -4.66 -3.39 8.27
N PHE A 115 -4.19 -2.27 7.70
CA PHE A 115 -4.75 -1.71 6.47
C PHE A 115 -4.47 -2.63 5.26
N ASP A 116 -5.53 -2.97 4.55
CA ASP A 116 -5.50 -3.76 3.31
C ASP A 116 -5.60 -2.85 2.09
N LYS A 117 -6.68 -2.06 2.02
CA LYS A 117 -6.99 -1.24 0.85
C LYS A 117 -7.85 -0.04 1.21
N LEU A 118 -7.89 0.91 0.28
CA LEU A 118 -8.86 2.00 0.30
C LEU A 118 -9.68 2.02 -0.98
N THR A 119 -10.89 2.56 -0.88
CA THR A 119 -11.79 2.78 -2.01
C THR A 119 -12.29 4.21 -2.00
N TYR A 120 -12.52 4.78 -3.17
CA TYR A 120 -13.17 6.08 -3.31
C TYR A 120 -13.86 6.20 -4.67
N LEU A 121 -14.70 7.21 -4.80
CA LEU A 121 -15.32 7.61 -6.04
C LEU A 121 -14.62 8.84 -6.59
N VAL A 122 -14.39 8.88 -7.90
CA VAL A 122 -13.87 10.04 -8.61
C VAL A 122 -15.02 10.65 -9.40
N ASN A 123 -15.43 11.86 -8.99
CA ASN A 123 -16.42 12.65 -9.71
C ASN A 123 -15.79 13.32 -10.94
N ASP A 124 -16.61 13.59 -11.94
CA ASP A 124 -16.21 14.33 -13.12
C ASP A 124 -16.08 15.85 -12.82
N THR A 125 -15.66 16.62 -13.83
CA THR A 125 -15.47 18.06 -13.68
C THR A 125 -16.72 18.88 -14.01
N PHE A 126 -17.76 18.26 -14.55
CA PHE A 126 -18.92 18.96 -15.10
C PHE A 126 -19.98 19.20 -14.02
N ASP A 127 -20.25 18.20 -13.19
CA ASP A 127 -21.30 18.23 -12.15
C ASP A 127 -20.80 18.65 -10.77
N GLN A 128 -19.60 19.23 -10.70
CA GLN A 128 -19.16 19.94 -9.51
C GLN A 128 -19.97 21.23 -9.41
N GLU A 129 -21.22 21.12 -8.92
CA GLU A 129 -22.08 22.26 -8.64
C GLU A 129 -21.36 23.18 -7.66
N VAL A 130 -20.79 24.24 -8.20
CA VAL A 130 -20.29 25.35 -7.40
C VAL A 130 -21.54 25.99 -6.83
N MET A 131 -21.88 25.67 -5.58
CA MET A 131 -22.80 26.53 -4.84
C MET A 131 -22.13 27.90 -4.76
N GLY A 132 -22.65 28.83 -5.57
CA GLY A 132 -22.23 30.23 -5.61
C GLY A 132 -22.56 30.98 -4.33
#